data_AF-A0A9E1ZVE0-F1
#
_entry.id   AF-A0A9E1ZVE0-F1
#
_cell.length_a   1.000
_cell.length_b   1.000
_cell.length_c   1.000
_cell.angle_alpha   90.00
_cell.angle_beta   90.00
_cell.angle_gamma   90.00
#
_symmetry.space_group_name_H-M   'P 1'
#
loop_
_entity.id
_entity.type
_entity.pdbx_description
1 polymer ?
#
loop_
_entity_poly.entity_id
_entity_poly.type
_entity_poly.pdbx_seq_one_letter_code
_entity_poly.pdbx_strand_id
1 'polypeptide(L)'
;MAMQSYIDSLKTDTAETNRQREEEARAMRRPADPRIVSETPLKIQVQQYLLSQPPIMRDKPISLMSLRAHLAGRYKTRPSAGDLGIALAALGFTRKRDYSNTGGFGRRLWLPPDCAI
;
A
#
# COMPACT_ATOMS: atom_id res chain seq x y z
N MET A 1 38.03 14.93 -3.84
CA MET A 1 37.09 15.16 -2.73
C MET A 1 35.93 16.10 -3.06
N ALA A 2 35.96 16.92 -4.13
CA ALA A 2 34.86 17.83 -4.49
C ALA A 2 33.58 17.15 -5.05
N MET A 3 33.71 15.97 -5.66
CA MET A 3 32.55 15.24 -6.22
C MET A 3 31.68 14.61 -5.13
N GLN A 4 32.29 14.16 -4.02
CA GLN A 4 31.59 13.53 -2.92
C GLN A 4 30.73 14.54 -2.16
N SER A 5 31.29 15.73 -1.89
CA SER A 5 30.55 16.84 -1.27
C SER A 5 29.38 17.32 -2.12
N TYR A 6 29.52 17.29 -3.45
CA TYR A 6 28.44 17.64 -4.37
C TYR A 6 27.30 16.60 -4.38
N ILE A 7 27.63 15.32 -4.30
CA ILE A 7 26.62 14.26 -4.19
C ILE A 7 25.90 14.35 -2.84
N ASP A 8 26.63 14.66 -1.77
CA ASP A 8 26.03 14.80 -0.44
C ASP A 8 25.12 16.03 -0.36
N SER A 9 25.50 17.17 -0.99
CA SER A 9 24.63 18.35 -1.08
C SER A 9 23.32 18.05 -1.84
N LEU A 10 23.40 17.29 -2.94
CA LEU A 10 22.22 16.88 -3.71
C LEU A 10 21.28 15.97 -2.91
N LYS A 11 21.83 15.10 -2.05
CA LYS A 11 21.03 14.24 -1.15
C LYS A 11 20.34 15.03 -0.06
N THR A 12 21.00 16.03 0.53
CA THR A 12 20.37 16.93 1.50
C THR A 12 19.25 17.75 0.86
N ASP A 13 19.47 18.32 -0.33
CA ASP A 13 18.43 19.07 -1.05
C ASP A 13 17.21 18.21 -1.34
N THR A 14 17.42 16.97 -1.81
CA THR A 14 16.29 16.04 -2.04
C THR A 14 15.59 15.64 -0.74
N ALA A 15 16.31 15.46 0.36
CA ALA A 15 15.72 15.16 1.66
C ALA A 15 14.90 16.34 2.20
N GLU A 16 15.38 17.58 2.06
CA GLU A 16 14.65 18.78 2.46
C GLU A 16 13.40 19.01 1.61
N THR A 17 13.50 18.83 0.30
CA THR A 17 12.36 18.95 -0.61
C THR A 17 11.28 17.91 -0.28
N ASN A 18 11.68 16.69 0.08
CA ASN A 18 10.75 15.64 0.51
C ASN A 18 10.09 15.97 1.85
N ARG A 19 10.84 16.54 2.82
CA ARG A 19 10.28 17.00 4.10
C ARG A 19 9.25 18.11 3.91
N GLN A 20 9.54 19.09 3.07
CA GLN A 20 8.60 20.18 2.77
C GLN A 20 7.30 19.64 2.15
N ARG A 21 7.40 18.70 1.20
CA ARG A 21 6.22 18.05 0.62
C ARG A 21 5.41 17.26 1.66
N GLU A 22 6.06 16.60 2.60
CA GLU A 22 5.37 15.88 3.69
C GLU A 22 4.68 16.83 4.68
N GLU A 23 5.29 17.98 4.97
CA GLU A 23 4.73 19.02 5.82
C GLU A 23 3.55 19.72 5.14
N GLU A 24 3.67 20.08 3.86
CA GLU A 24 2.56 20.61 3.06
C GLU A 24 1.42 19.59 2.95
N ALA A 25 1.74 18.32 2.73
CA ALA A 25 0.77 17.24 2.72
C ALA A 25 0.17 16.93 4.11
N ARG A 26 0.81 17.35 5.21
CA ARG A 26 0.22 17.34 6.55
C ARG A 26 -0.70 18.54 6.77
N ALA A 27 -0.28 19.72 6.35
CA ALA A 27 -1.04 20.97 6.49
C ALA A 27 -2.31 20.99 5.62
N MET A 28 -2.28 20.38 4.43
CA MET A 28 -3.46 20.24 3.56
C MET A 28 -4.43 19.13 4.01
N ARG A 29 -4.16 18.40 5.10
CA ARG A 29 -5.10 17.41 5.61
C ARG A 29 -6.31 18.13 6.18
N ARG A 30 -7.46 17.87 5.58
CA ARG A 30 -8.75 18.28 6.14
C ARG A 30 -8.84 17.75 7.58
N PRO A 31 -9.39 18.53 8.52
CA PRO A 31 -9.64 18.05 9.87
C PRO A 31 -10.46 16.76 9.82
N ALA A 32 -10.10 15.80 10.66
CA ALA A 32 -10.73 14.48 10.67
C ALA A 32 -12.24 14.64 10.92
N ASP A 33 -13.06 14.22 9.95
CA ASP A 33 -14.50 14.16 10.14
C ASP A 33 -14.80 13.13 11.25
N PRO A 34 -15.54 13.50 12.31
CA PRO A 34 -15.83 12.62 13.45
C PRO A 34 -16.62 11.34 13.07
N ARG A 35 -17.15 11.23 11.84
CA ARG A 35 -17.72 9.98 11.30
C ARG A 35 -16.66 8.99 10.81
N ILE A 36 -15.38 9.37 10.80
CA ILE A 36 -14.26 8.57 10.32
C ILE A 36 -13.74 7.71 11.49
N VAL A 37 -14.11 6.43 11.47
CA VAL A 37 -13.77 5.44 12.52
C VAL A 37 -12.26 5.16 12.66
N SER A 38 -11.42 5.61 11.73
CA SER A 38 -9.96 5.54 11.89
C SER A 38 -9.22 6.58 11.05
N GLU A 39 -8.30 7.31 11.69
CA GLU A 39 -7.35 8.23 11.05
C GLU A 39 -6.16 7.51 10.39
N THR A 40 -6.03 6.20 10.58
CA THR A 40 -4.91 5.45 9.99
C THR A 40 -5.01 5.42 8.45
N PRO A 41 -3.91 5.70 7.72
CA PRO A 41 -3.90 5.60 6.27
C PRO A 41 -4.19 4.17 5.78
N LEU A 42 -4.90 4.04 4.66
CA LEU A 42 -5.28 2.73 4.07
C LEU A 42 -4.07 1.81 3.85
N LYS A 43 -2.92 2.37 3.45
CA LYS A 43 -1.66 1.63 3.27
C LYS A 43 -1.24 0.91 4.56
N ILE A 44 -1.27 1.61 5.70
CA ILE A 44 -0.88 1.07 7.00
C ILE A 44 -1.87 -0.01 7.44
N GLN A 45 -3.16 0.18 7.18
CA GLN A 45 -4.19 -0.82 7.49
C GLN A 45 -3.99 -2.11 6.69
N VAL A 46 -3.73 -2.01 5.39
CA VAL A 46 -3.43 -3.16 4.54
C VAL A 46 -2.17 -3.87 5.04
N GLN A 47 -1.12 -3.12 5.40
CA GLN A 47 0.12 -3.69 5.94
C GLN A 47 -0.12 -4.46 7.25
N GLN A 48 -0.85 -3.87 8.20
CA GLN A 48 -1.19 -4.55 9.47
C GLN A 48 -2.02 -5.82 9.23
N TYR A 49 -2.97 -5.78 8.29
CA TYR A 49 -3.73 -6.95 7.90
C TYR A 49 -2.81 -8.05 7.36
N LEU A 50 -1.89 -7.74 6.44
CA LEU A 50 -0.95 -8.71 5.88
C LEU A 50 -0.02 -9.30 6.95
N LEU A 51 0.45 -8.47 7.89
CA LEU A 51 1.26 -8.93 9.03
C LEU A 51 0.47 -9.80 10.01
N SER A 52 -0.83 -9.58 10.14
CA SER A 52 -1.69 -10.45 10.98
C SER A 52 -1.90 -11.84 10.37
N GLN A 53 -1.64 -12.02 9.08
CA GLN A 53 -1.79 -13.32 8.42
C GLN A 53 -0.64 -14.28 8.76
N PRO A 54 -0.93 -15.59 8.88
CA PRO A 54 0.10 -16.62 8.98
C PRO A 54 1.05 -16.60 7.77
N PRO A 55 2.32 -17.00 7.92
CA PRO A 55 3.31 -16.99 6.83
C PRO A 55 2.81 -17.69 5.54
N ILE A 56 2.19 -18.86 5.69
CA ILE A 56 1.62 -19.66 4.59
C ILE A 56 0.56 -18.91 3.78
N MET A 57 -0.11 -17.91 4.39
CA MET A 57 -1.11 -17.08 3.72
C MET A 57 -0.52 -15.81 3.10
N ARG A 58 0.68 -15.38 3.53
CA ARG A 58 1.36 -14.20 2.98
C ARG A 58 1.93 -14.46 1.59
N ASP A 59 2.38 -15.70 1.34
CA ASP A 59 2.93 -16.12 0.04
C ASP A 59 1.85 -16.35 -1.02
N LYS A 60 0.57 -16.33 -0.63
CA LYS A 60 -0.54 -16.60 -1.54
C LYS A 60 -0.95 -15.35 -2.31
N PRO A 61 -1.36 -15.49 -3.58
CA PRO A 61 -1.96 -14.40 -4.32
C PRO A 61 -3.26 -13.93 -3.64
N ILE A 62 -3.41 -12.61 -3.56
CA ILE A 62 -4.56 -11.98 -2.90
C ILE A 62 -5.51 -11.41 -3.95
N SER A 63 -6.80 -11.67 -3.79
CA SER A 63 -7.83 -11.01 -4.59
C SER A 63 -8.27 -9.69 -3.92
N LEU A 64 -8.58 -8.66 -4.72
CA LEU A 64 -9.10 -7.40 -4.17
C LEU A 64 -10.45 -7.59 -3.47
N MET A 65 -11.27 -8.53 -3.96
CA MET A 65 -12.58 -8.84 -3.38
C MET A 65 -12.43 -9.45 -1.99
N SER A 66 -11.54 -10.43 -1.80
CA SER A 66 -11.25 -10.99 -0.48
C SER A 66 -10.65 -9.95 0.45
N LEU A 67 -9.69 -9.14 -0.02
CA LEU A 67 -9.08 -8.09 0.79
C LEU A 67 -10.12 -7.06 1.26
N ARG A 68 -11.02 -6.64 0.36
CA ARG A 68 -12.13 -5.75 0.69
C ARG A 68 -13.08 -6.36 1.72
N ALA A 69 -13.37 -7.66 1.63
CA ALA A 69 -14.23 -8.35 2.60
C ALA A 69 -13.59 -8.39 4.00
N HIS A 70 -12.28 -8.63 4.09
CA HIS A 70 -11.56 -8.66 5.37
C HIS A 70 -11.39 -7.27 6.02
N LEU A 71 -11.33 -6.22 5.20
CA LEU A 71 -11.24 -4.84 5.67
C LEU A 71 -12.61 -4.20 5.89
N ALA A 72 -13.70 -4.83 5.41
CA ALA A 72 -15.06 -4.36 5.63
C ALA A 72 -15.46 -4.50 7.11
N GLY A 73 -16.07 -3.46 7.67
CA GLY A 73 -16.52 -3.44 9.07
C GLY A 73 -15.42 -3.30 10.11
N ARG A 74 -14.16 -3.63 9.79
CA ARG A 74 -13.01 -3.39 10.65
C ARG A 74 -12.53 -1.93 10.61
N TYR A 75 -12.65 -1.27 9.45
CA TYR A 75 -12.21 0.11 9.23
C TYR A 75 -13.11 0.88 8.23
N LYS A 76 -12.85 2.19 8.08
CA LYS A 76 -13.61 3.22 7.33
C LYS A 76 -14.46 2.67 6.16
N THR A 77 -15.76 2.51 6.43
CA THR A 77 -16.95 2.33 5.56
C THR A 77 -16.91 1.33 4.38
N ARG A 78 -15.86 1.24 3.56
CA ARG A 78 -15.54 0.19 2.55
C ARG A 78 -14.51 0.79 1.59
N PRO A 79 -13.22 0.42 1.66
CA PRO A 79 -12.25 0.94 0.71
C PRO A 79 -12.58 0.50 -0.73
N SER A 80 -12.38 1.41 -1.69
CA SER A 80 -12.63 1.09 -3.10
C SER A 80 -11.58 0.10 -3.62
N ALA A 81 -11.92 -0.65 -4.66
CA ALA A 81 -10.96 -1.57 -5.28
C ALA A 81 -9.74 -0.84 -5.89
N GLY A 82 -9.93 0.42 -6.31
CA GLY A 82 -8.85 1.27 -6.83
C GLY A 82 -7.86 1.67 -5.74
N ASP A 83 -8.37 2.17 -4.61
CA ASP A 83 -7.53 2.60 -3.47
C ASP A 83 -6.75 1.42 -2.88
N LEU A 84 -7.38 0.25 -2.79
CA LEU A 84 -6.70 -0.98 -2.38
C LEU A 84 -5.61 -1.39 -3.37
N GLY A 85 -5.83 -1.23 -4.67
CA GLY A 85 -4.82 -1.50 -5.68
C GLY A 85 -3.62 -0.57 -5.57
N ILE A 86 -3.85 0.73 -5.35
CA ILE A 86 -2.78 1.72 -5.12
C ILE A 86 -2.01 1.36 -3.84
N ALA A 87 -2.71 1.01 -2.77
CA ALA A 87 -2.08 0.60 -1.51
C ALA A 87 -1.21 -0.66 -1.67
N LEU A 88 -1.69 -1.68 -2.40
CA LEU A 88 -0.94 -2.90 -2.67
C LEU A 88 0.29 -2.66 -3.56
N ALA A 89 0.14 -1.85 -4.61
CA ALA A 89 1.27 -1.45 -5.46
C ALA A 89 2.35 -0.71 -4.64
N ALA A 90 1.95 0.18 -3.73
CA ALA A 90 2.87 0.88 -2.82
C ALA A 90 3.54 -0.02 -1.77
N LEU A 91 3.06 -1.27 -1.61
CA LEU A 91 3.66 -2.32 -0.77
C LEU A 91 4.48 -3.33 -1.59
N GLY A 92 4.64 -3.12 -2.91
CA GLY A 92 5.43 -3.98 -3.79
C GLY A 92 4.66 -5.15 -4.41
N PHE A 93 3.35 -5.24 -4.20
CA PHE A 93 2.56 -6.30 -4.84
C PHE A 93 2.39 -6.04 -6.33
N THR A 94 2.45 -7.10 -7.13
CA THR A 94 2.29 -7.02 -8.59
C THR A 94 0.93 -7.53 -9.04
N ARG A 95 0.26 -6.77 -9.90
CA ARG A 95 -1.05 -7.16 -10.46
C ARG A 95 -0.87 -8.15 -11.62
N LYS A 96 -1.39 -9.37 -11.47
CA LYS A 96 -1.41 -10.41 -12.51
C LYS A 96 -2.85 -10.83 -12.81
N ARG A 97 -3.14 -11.09 -14.09
CA ARG A 97 -4.38 -11.78 -14.48
C ARG A 97 -4.11 -13.28 -14.54
N ASP A 98 -4.95 -14.04 -13.86
CA ASP A 98 -4.97 -15.49 -13.99
C ASP A 98 -5.89 -15.87 -15.14
N TYR A 99 -5.33 -16.57 -16.13
CA TYR A 99 -6.00 -17.07 -17.33
C TYR A 99 -6.19 -18.59 -17.29
N SER A 100 -5.91 -19.24 -16.16
CA SER A 100 -6.06 -20.70 -16.03
C SER A 100 -7.52 -21.13 -16.15
N ASN A 101 -7.79 -22.12 -17.00
CA ASN A 101 -9.15 -22.68 -17.17
C ASN A 101 -9.68 -23.40 -15.92
N THR A 102 -8.83 -23.72 -14.96
CA THR A 102 -9.16 -24.46 -13.74
C THR A 102 -9.56 -23.58 -12.55
N GLY A 103 -9.55 -22.25 -12.70
CA GLY A 103 -9.96 -21.33 -11.62
C GLY A 103 -9.74 -19.84 -11.90
N GLY A 104 -8.89 -19.53 -12.87
CA GLY A 104 -8.60 -18.20 -13.36
C GLY A 104 -9.51 -17.80 -14.52
N PHE A 105 -10.79 -17.54 -14.25
CA PHE A 105 -11.73 -16.92 -15.21
C PHE A 105 -11.35 -15.45 -15.52
N GLY A 106 -10.10 -15.18 -15.90
CA GLY A 106 -9.56 -13.82 -16.09
C GLY A 106 -9.45 -13.00 -14.79
N ARG A 107 -9.42 -13.67 -13.62
CA ARG A 107 -9.42 -13.00 -12.32
C ARG A 107 -8.14 -12.19 -12.13
N ARG A 108 -8.29 -10.99 -11.56
CA ARG A 108 -7.16 -10.11 -11.22
C ARG A 108 -6.69 -10.44 -9.81
N LEU A 109 -5.48 -10.95 -9.71
CA LEU A 109 -4.81 -11.30 -8.47
C LEU A 109 -3.61 -10.37 -8.24
N TRP A 110 -3.29 -10.16 -6.98
CA TRP A 110 -2.11 -9.44 -6.54
C TRP A 110 -1.13 -10.45 -5.98
N LEU A 111 0.00 -10.57 -6.64
CA LEU A 111 1.11 -11.39 -6.19
C LEU A 111 1.89 -10.62 -5.13
N PRO A 112 2.27 -11.26 -4.01
CA PRO A 112 3.21 -10.66 -3.08
C PRO A 112 4.50 -10.29 -3.82
N PRO A 113 5.22 -9.24 -3.37
CA PRO A 113 6.60 -9.09 -3.80
C PRO A 113 7.30 -10.41 -3.51
N ASP A 114 7.95 -11.00 -4.52
CA ASP A 114 8.70 -12.24 -4.35
C ASP A 114 9.52 -12.09 -3.06
N CYS A 115 9.33 -13.00 -2.10
CA CYS A 115 10.29 -13.14 -1.01
C CYS A 115 11.60 -13.46 -1.71
N ALA A 116 12.44 -12.45 -1.91
CA ALA A 116 13.83 -12.64 -2.22
C ALA A 116 14.39 -13.50 -1.09
N ILE A 117 14.59 -14.78 -1.40
CA ILE A 117 15.41 -15.70 -0.62
C ILE A 117 16.84 -15.20 -0.72
#